data_AF-A0A8T3PAQ9-F1
#
_entry.id   AF-A0A8T3PAQ9-F1
#
_cell.length_a   1.000
_cell.length_b   1.000
_cell.length_c   1.000
_cell.angle_alpha   90.00
_cell.angle_beta   90.00
_cell.angle_gamma   90.00
#
_symmetry.space_group_name_H-M   'P 1'
#
loop_
_entity.id
_entity.type
_entity.pdbx_description
1 polymer ?
#
loop_
_entity_poly.entity_id
_entity_poly.type
_entity_poly.pdbx_seq_one_letter_code
_entity_poly.pdbx_strand_id
1 'polypeptide(L)'
;MMGSLSSREDGEPATIRGRETKARIVAAAAELMYKRGVAATSVDDILAAAGVGKSQFYHYFSAKTELVAAVIRHQLARVLHDQNR
;
A
#
# COMPACT_ATOMS: atom_id res chain seq x y z
N MET A 1 -20.77 13.60 23.68
CA MET A 1 -21.09 12.24 23.17
C MET A 1 -20.32 12.03 21.86
N MET A 2 -18.99 11.90 21.95
CA MET A 2 -18.14 11.52 20.80
C MET A 2 -17.91 10.02 20.92
N GLY A 3 -18.77 9.26 20.24
CA GLY A 3 -18.66 7.82 20.15
C GLY A 3 -17.39 7.45 19.39
N SER A 4 -16.41 6.96 20.15
CA SER A 4 -15.45 5.91 19.80
C SER A 4 -15.30 5.64 18.29
N LEU A 5 -14.35 6.32 17.65
CA LEU A 5 -13.67 5.83 16.45
C LEU A 5 -12.71 4.69 16.87
N SER A 6 -13.29 3.61 17.40
CA SER A 6 -12.60 2.36 17.68
C SER A 6 -13.25 1.25 16.87
N SER A 7 -13.27 1.42 15.56
CA SER A 7 -13.28 0.30 14.62
C SER A 7 -11.84 0.18 14.16
N ARG A 8 -11.21 -0.95 14.47
CA ARG A 8 -9.83 -1.29 14.09
C ARG A 8 -9.59 -0.88 12.64
N GLU A 9 -8.44 -0.29 12.34
CA GLU A 9 -8.02 -0.03 10.96
C GLU A 9 -7.93 -1.37 10.21
N ASP A 10 -9.04 -1.76 9.58
CA ASP A 10 -9.26 -3.08 9.01
C ASP A 10 -8.23 -3.33 7.90
N GLY A 11 -7.24 -4.17 8.19
CA GLY A 11 -6.18 -4.57 7.25
C GLY A 11 -4.77 -4.09 7.59
N GLU A 12 -4.53 -3.49 8.76
CA GLU A 12 -3.17 -3.18 9.22
C GLU A 12 -2.47 -4.44 9.76
N PRO A 13 -1.28 -4.84 9.25
CA PRO A 13 -0.60 -6.03 9.73
C PRO A 13 -0.23 -5.92 11.22
N ALA A 14 -0.57 -6.96 12.00
CA ALA A 14 -0.31 -6.99 13.44
C ALA A 14 1.19 -6.98 13.78
N THR A 15 2.05 -7.49 12.89
CA THR A 15 3.51 -7.58 13.12
C THR A 15 4.26 -6.45 12.43
N ILE A 16 5.41 -6.05 13.00
CA ILE A 16 6.33 -5.07 12.40
C ILE A 16 6.74 -5.52 10.99
N ARG A 17 7.17 -6.79 10.85
CA ARG A 17 7.55 -7.38 9.55
C ARG A 17 6.43 -7.34 8.51
N GLY A 18 5.19 -7.54 8.95
CA GLY A 18 4.02 -7.44 8.07
C GLY A 18 3.81 -6.03 7.56
N ARG A 19 3.94 -5.02 8.45
CA ARG A 19 3.83 -3.60 8.08
C ARG A 19 4.95 -3.19 7.12
N GLU A 20 6.18 -3.61 7.37
CA GLU A 20 7.31 -3.38 6.46
C GLU A 20 7.09 -4.01 5.08
N THR A 21 6.53 -5.21 5.04
CA THR A 21 6.22 -5.91 3.77
C THR A 21 5.11 -5.20 3.00
N LYS A 22 4.01 -4.83 3.67
CA LYS A 22 2.94 -4.01 3.07
C LYS A 22 3.48 -2.69 2.55
N ALA A 23 4.34 -2.01 3.31
CA ALA A 23 4.97 -0.75 2.91
C ALA A 23 5.85 -0.91 1.66
N ARG A 24 6.67 -1.96 1.56
CA ARG A 24 7.48 -2.25 0.36
C ARG A 24 6.61 -2.46 -0.89
N ILE A 25 5.52 -3.22 -0.76
CA ILE A 25 4.58 -3.43 -1.87
C ILE A 25 3.98 -2.10 -2.33
N VAL A 26 3.53 -1.27 -1.40
CA VAL A 26 2.92 0.04 -1.71
C VAL A 26 3.94 0.99 -2.35
N ALA A 27 5.16 1.04 -1.85
CA ALA A 27 6.23 1.88 -2.40
C ALA A 27 6.58 1.47 -3.84
N ALA A 28 6.80 0.17 -4.09
CA ALA A 28 7.07 -0.36 -5.43
C ALA A 28 5.92 -0.10 -6.40
N ALA A 29 4.68 -0.29 -5.94
CA ALA A 29 3.48 0.02 -6.71
C ALA A 29 3.41 1.49 -7.08
N ALA A 30 3.65 2.39 -6.12
CA ALA A 30 3.64 3.83 -6.34
C ALA A 30 4.67 4.26 -7.39
N GLU A 31 5.90 3.72 -7.31
CA GLU A 31 6.96 4.02 -8.27
C GLU A 31 6.61 3.55 -9.69
N LEU A 32 6.16 2.30 -9.84
CA LEU A 32 5.81 1.74 -11.14
C LEU A 32 4.59 2.45 -11.75
N MET A 33 3.56 2.72 -10.94
CA MET A 33 2.38 3.44 -11.40
C MET A 33 2.71 4.88 -11.81
N TYR A 34 3.65 5.53 -11.12
CA TYR A 34 4.15 6.85 -11.52
C TYR A 34 4.87 6.80 -12.88
N LYS A 35 5.73 5.79 -13.11
CA LYS A 35 6.55 5.68 -14.33
C LYS A 35 5.76 5.32 -15.59
N ARG A 36 4.75 4.46 -15.49
CA ARG A 36 4.04 3.89 -16.67
C ARG A 36 2.52 3.93 -16.59
N GLY A 37 1.95 4.47 -15.51
CA GLY A 37 0.52 4.50 -15.28
C GLY A 37 -0.03 3.23 -14.62
N VAL A 38 -1.24 3.36 -14.07
CA VAL A 38 -1.92 2.27 -13.34
C VAL A 38 -2.27 1.10 -14.25
N ALA A 39 -2.84 1.36 -15.45
CA ALA A 39 -3.28 0.31 -16.36
C ALA A 39 -2.13 -0.59 -16.81
N ALA A 40 -0.96 -0.02 -17.13
CA ALA A 40 0.22 -0.73 -17.62
C ALA A 40 1.06 -1.42 -16.51
N THR A 41 0.65 -1.31 -15.25
CA THR A 41 1.36 -1.90 -14.11
C THR A 41 0.68 -3.19 -13.66
N SER A 42 1.30 -4.36 -13.86
CA SER A 42 0.74 -5.63 -13.37
C SER A 42 1.04 -5.83 -11.86
N VAL A 43 0.25 -6.68 -11.18
CA VAL A 43 0.56 -7.08 -9.79
C VAL A 43 1.89 -7.83 -9.74
N ASP A 44 2.15 -8.68 -10.73
CA ASP A 44 3.36 -9.49 -10.78
C ASP A 44 4.64 -8.64 -10.86
N ASP A 45 4.61 -7.57 -11.66
CA ASP A 45 5.75 -6.64 -11.75
C ASP A 45 6.01 -5.93 -10.43
N ILE A 46 4.94 -5.57 -9.72
CA ILE A 46 5.04 -4.92 -8.40
C ILE A 46 5.69 -5.87 -7.40
N LEU A 47 5.28 -7.14 -7.42
CA LEU A 47 5.79 -8.16 -6.51
C LEU A 47 7.26 -8.49 -6.79
N ALA A 48 7.63 -8.56 -8.06
CA ALA A 48 9.02 -8.69 -8.48
C ALA A 48 9.85 -7.49 -7.97
N ALA A 49 9.37 -6.26 -8.17
CA ALA A 49 10.05 -5.05 -7.71
C ALA A 49 10.13 -4.94 -6.17
N ALA A 50 9.10 -5.39 -5.46
CA ALA A 50 9.06 -5.37 -4.00
C ALA A 50 9.88 -6.49 -3.34
N GLY A 51 10.31 -7.51 -4.09
CA GLY A 51 10.93 -8.72 -3.55
C GLY A 51 9.97 -9.51 -2.65
N VAL A 52 8.71 -9.64 -3.07
CA VAL A 52 7.63 -10.27 -2.31
C VAL A 52 6.94 -11.33 -3.16
N GLY A 53 6.60 -12.49 -2.58
CA GLY A 53 5.89 -13.55 -3.31
C GLY A 53 4.38 -13.30 -3.42
N LYS A 54 3.73 -13.91 -4.43
CA LYS A 54 2.26 -13.81 -4.64
C LYS A 54 1.43 -14.17 -3.41
N SER A 55 1.81 -15.21 -2.67
CA SER A 55 1.08 -15.61 -1.46
C SER A 55 1.06 -14.50 -0.39
N GLN A 56 2.15 -13.73 -0.25
CA GLN A 56 2.21 -12.62 0.70
C GLN A 56 1.38 -11.43 0.21
N PHE A 57 1.28 -11.20 -1.09
CA PHE A 57 0.41 -10.15 -1.65
C PHE A 57 -1.05 -10.34 -1.25
N TYR A 58 -1.60 -11.53 -1.51
CA TYR A 58 -3.00 -11.85 -1.22
C TYR A 58 -3.33 -11.87 0.27
N HIS A 59 -2.32 -11.84 1.14
CA HIS A 59 -2.52 -11.62 2.57
C HIS A 59 -2.84 -10.14 2.92
N TYR A 60 -2.39 -9.19 2.09
CA TYR A 60 -2.56 -7.75 2.33
C TYR A 60 -3.55 -7.08 1.38
N PHE A 61 -3.68 -7.59 0.16
CA PHE A 61 -4.50 -6.99 -0.88
C PHE A 61 -5.29 -8.09 -1.61
N SER A 62 -6.60 -7.97 -1.58
CA SER A 62 -7.52 -8.85 -2.31
C SER A 62 -7.48 -8.59 -3.82
N ALA A 63 -7.21 -7.35 -4.22
CA ALA A 63 -7.19 -6.92 -5.61
C ALA A 63 -6.25 -5.74 -5.87
N LYS A 64 -5.89 -5.54 -7.14
CA LYS A 64 -5.07 -4.39 -7.59
C LYS A 64 -5.72 -3.04 -7.24
N THR A 65 -7.05 -2.96 -7.25
CA THR A 65 -7.79 -1.73 -6.89
C THR A 65 -7.57 -1.33 -5.43
N GLU A 66 -7.48 -2.31 -4.52
CA GLU A 66 -7.18 -2.07 -3.11
C GLU A 66 -5.75 -1.56 -2.93
N LEU A 67 -4.79 -2.13 -3.68
CA LEU A 67 -3.42 -1.64 -3.73
C LEU A 67 -3.34 -0.20 -4.26
N VAL A 68 -4.08 0.12 -5.33
CA VAL A 68 -4.16 1.50 -5.85
C VAL A 68 -4.68 2.46 -4.79
N ALA A 69 -5.73 2.08 -4.05
CA ALA A 69 -6.24 2.90 -2.95
C ALA A 69 -5.19 3.10 -1.84
N ALA A 70 -4.39 2.07 -1.53
CA ALA A 70 -3.29 2.18 -0.58
C ALA A 70 -2.16 3.10 -1.08
N VAL A 71 -1.83 3.05 -2.38
CA VAL A 71 -0.88 3.97 -3.01
C VAL A 71 -1.37 5.43 -2.89
N ILE A 72 -2.64 5.68 -3.16
CA ILE A 72 -3.23 7.04 -3.03
C ILE A 72 -3.11 7.55 -1.59
N ARG A 73 -3.48 6.72 -0.60
CA ARG A 73 -3.33 7.07 0.83
C ARG A 73 -1.88 7.36 1.19
N HIS A 74 -0.95 6.53 0.71
CA HIS A 74 0.48 6.71 0.95
C HIS A 74 1.00 8.03 0.39
N GLN A 75 0.63 8.39 -0.84
CA GLN A 75 1.06 9.65 -1.45
C GLN A 75 0.42 10.86 -0.76
N LEU A 76 -0.86 10.77 -0.39
CA LEU A 76 -1.52 11.84 0.37
C LEU A 76 -0.80 12.09 1.70
N ALA A 77 -0.47 11.05 2.44
CA ALA A 77 0.28 11.17 3.69
C ALA A 77 1.62 11.88 3.45
N ARG A 78 2.36 11.53 2.40
CA ARG A 78 3.63 12.19 2.05
C ARG A 78 3.46 13.68 1.78
N VAL A 79 2.46 14.06 0.98
CA VAL A 79 2.19 15.47 0.68
C VAL A 79 1.84 16.25 1.95
N LEU A 80 1.00 15.69 2.82
CA LEU A 80 0.63 16.33 4.08
C LEU A 80 1.82 16.45 5.04
N HIS A 81 2.71 15.45 5.07
CA HIS A 81 3.93 15.51 5.87
C HIS A 81 4.95 16.53 5.33
N ASP A 82 5.09 16.66 4.02
CA ASP A 82 6.02 17.61 3.38
C ASP A 82 5.56 19.07 3.54
N GLN A 83 4.26 19.33 3.75
CA GLN A 83 3.73 20.70 3.95
C GLN A 83 3.97 21.29 5.35
N ASN A 84 4.42 20.47 6.31
CA ASN A 84 4.64 20.91 7.69
C ASN A 84 6.14 21.03 8.03
N ARG A 85 6.97 21.20 7.01
CA ARG A 85 8.43 21.33 7.10
C ARG A 85 8.88 22.66 6.52
#